data_AF-Q84XF7-F1
#
_entry.id   AF-Q84XF7-F1
#
_cell.length_a   1.000
_cell.length_b   1.000
_cell.length_c   1.000
_cell.angle_alpha   90.00
_cell.angle_beta   90.00
_cell.angle_gamma   90.00
#
_symmetry.space_group_name_H-M   'P 1'
#
loop_
_entity.id
_entity.type
_entity.pdbx_description
1 polymer ?
#
loop_
_entity_poly.entity_id
_entity_poly.type
_entity_poly.pdbx_seq_one_letter_code
_entity_poly.pdbx_strand_id
1 'polypeptide(L)'
;VVTGKHLAEHCRDEYPKVTNFILWILAELAVVACDIPEVIGTAFALNMLFKIPIWCGVLITGLSTLMLLFLQQYGVRKLEFLIAFLVFLIATCFLVELGYSKPNSSEVVRGLFVPEIKGDGATGLAISLLGAMVMPHNLFLHSALVLSRKVPRSVHGIKEACRFYMIESAFALTVAFLINISIISVSGAVCSADNLNPEDRMNCNDLDLNKASFLLKNVLGNWSSKVFAIALWA
;
A
#
# COMPACT_ATOMS: atom_id res chain seq x y z
N VAL A 1 -6.26 2.06 23.12
CA VAL A 1 -7.00 1.16 24.04
C VAL A 1 -6.87 1.57 25.51
N VAL A 2 -5.67 1.57 26.08
CA VAL A 2 -5.46 1.71 27.54
C VAL A 2 -5.80 3.11 28.07
N THR A 3 -5.40 4.15 27.35
CA THR A 3 -5.51 5.54 27.80
C THR A 3 -6.85 6.21 27.46
N GLY A 4 -7.68 5.59 26.61
CA GLY A 4 -8.97 6.15 26.19
C GLY A 4 -8.91 7.49 25.43
N LYS A 5 -7.71 7.91 24.99
CA LYS A 5 -7.45 9.09 24.15
C LYS A 5 -6.70 8.68 22.88
N HIS A 6 -6.86 9.42 21.79
CA HIS A 6 -6.12 9.17 20.56
C HIS A 6 -4.69 9.75 20.63
N LEU A 7 -3.78 9.31 19.76
CA LEU A 7 -2.36 9.69 19.84
C LEU A 7 -2.16 11.21 19.72
N ALA A 8 -2.93 11.88 18.85
CA ALA A 8 -2.85 13.33 18.69
C ALA A 8 -3.34 14.11 19.95
N GLU A 9 -4.26 13.57 20.75
CA GLU A 9 -4.66 14.16 22.03
C GLU A 9 -3.51 14.09 23.05
N HIS A 10 -2.82 12.94 23.11
CA HIS A 10 -1.63 12.80 23.96
C HIS A 10 -0.51 13.75 23.54
N CYS A 11 -0.23 13.85 22.23
CA CYS A 11 0.76 14.81 21.74
C CYS A 11 0.38 16.25 22.10
N ARG A 12 -0.92 16.60 22.06
CA ARG A 12 -1.39 17.94 22.41
C ARG A 12 -1.31 18.23 23.92
N ASP A 13 -1.51 17.22 24.75
CA ASP A 13 -1.46 17.35 26.21
C ASP A 13 -0.01 17.42 26.73
N GLU A 14 0.92 16.72 26.09
CA GLU A 14 2.32 16.62 26.53
C GLU A 14 3.24 17.70 25.93
N TYR A 15 2.98 18.14 24.69
CA TYR A 15 3.86 19.08 23.98
C TYR A 15 3.40 20.54 24.02
N PRO A 16 4.34 21.51 24.01
CA PRO A 16 4.02 22.92 23.93
C PRO A 16 3.37 23.28 22.57
N LYS A 17 2.59 24.37 22.55
CA LYS A 17 1.77 24.78 21.39
C LYS A 17 2.54 24.87 20.06
N VAL A 18 3.80 25.28 20.10
CA VAL A 18 4.65 25.42 18.90
C VAL A 18 5.00 24.05 18.32
N THR A 19 5.44 23.10 19.15
CA THR A 19 5.76 21.73 18.72
C THR A 19 4.51 21.02 18.20
N ASN A 20 3.37 21.20 18.85
CA ASN A 20 2.11 20.64 18.37
C ASN A 20 1.72 21.18 16.97
N PHE A 21 1.94 22.46 16.70
CA PHE A 21 1.69 23.04 15.38
C PHE A 21 2.63 22.47 14.30
N ILE A 22 3.91 22.28 14.62
CA ILE A 22 4.87 21.62 13.71
C ILE A 22 4.46 20.17 13.44
N LEU A 23 4.08 19.42 14.48
CA LEU A 23 3.59 18.05 14.34
C LEU A 23 2.34 17.98 13.48
N TRP A 24 1.43 18.95 13.60
CA TRP A 24 0.25 19.05 12.76
C TRP A 24 0.62 19.26 11.29
N ILE A 25 1.53 20.21 10.98
CA ILE A 25 2.00 20.42 9.59
C ILE A 25 2.66 19.15 9.03
N LEU A 26 3.51 18.49 9.80
CA LEU A 26 4.17 17.26 9.36
C LEU A 26 3.17 16.13 9.10
N ALA A 27 2.15 15.98 9.94
CA ALA A 27 1.09 15.01 9.74
C ALA A 27 0.28 15.31 8.48
N GLU A 28 -0.10 16.57 8.25
CA GLU A 28 -0.84 17.00 7.07
C GLU A 28 -0.03 16.75 5.78
N LEU A 29 1.26 17.12 5.79
CA LEU A 29 2.16 16.88 4.68
C LEU A 29 2.35 15.38 4.42
N ALA A 30 2.41 14.55 5.46
CA ALA A 30 2.49 13.11 5.32
C ALA A 30 1.22 12.49 4.72
N VAL A 31 0.03 13.03 5.05
CA VAL A 31 -1.24 12.60 4.44
C VAL A 31 -1.25 12.94 2.95
N VAL A 32 -0.91 14.18 2.59
CA VAL A 32 -0.82 14.59 1.18
C VAL A 32 0.22 13.76 0.41
N ALA A 33 1.38 13.49 1.01
CA ALA A 33 2.42 12.68 0.38
C ALA A 33 1.98 11.24 0.13
N CYS A 34 1.12 10.67 0.97
CA CYS A 34 0.61 9.31 0.80
C CYS A 34 -0.52 9.23 -0.25
N ASP A 35 -1.24 10.32 -0.48
CA ASP A 35 -2.32 10.39 -1.49
C ASP A 35 -1.76 10.51 -2.92
N ILE A 36 -0.57 11.11 -3.09
CA ILE A 36 0.06 11.29 -4.41
C ILE A 36 0.23 9.95 -5.17
N PRO A 37 0.81 8.89 -4.59
CA PRO A 37 0.90 7.58 -5.25
C PRO A 37 -0.46 6.99 -5.65
N GLU A 38 -1.51 7.20 -4.86
CA GLU A 38 -2.86 6.70 -5.14
C GLU A 38 -3.47 7.38 -6.36
N VAL A 39 -3.35 8.71 -6.44
CA VAL A 39 -3.82 9.50 -7.60
C VAL A 39 -3.05 9.15 -8.86
N ILE A 40 -1.73 8.99 -8.74
CA ILE A 40 -0.88 8.61 -9.87
C ILE A 40 -1.21 7.18 -10.33
N GLY A 41 -1.35 6.23 -9.40
CA GLY A 41 -1.66 4.84 -9.70
C GLY A 41 -3.00 4.65 -10.41
N THR A 42 -4.05 5.32 -9.92
CA THR A 42 -5.39 5.29 -10.55
C THR A 42 -5.39 5.95 -11.93
N ALA A 43 -4.68 7.06 -12.12
CA ALA A 43 -4.54 7.70 -13.43
C ALA A 43 -3.82 6.78 -14.44
N PHE A 44 -2.80 6.03 -13.99
CA PHE A 44 -2.13 5.02 -14.80
C PHE A 44 -3.02 3.82 -15.11
N ALA A 45 -3.79 3.34 -14.14
CA ALA A 45 -4.75 2.26 -14.37
C ALA A 45 -5.74 2.65 -15.47
N LEU A 46 -6.33 3.84 -15.39
CA LEU A 46 -7.27 4.34 -16.40
C LEU A 46 -6.63 4.51 -17.78
N ASN A 47 -5.37 4.97 -17.82
CA ASN A 47 -4.61 5.02 -19.07
C ASN A 47 -4.45 3.63 -19.68
N MET A 48 -4.18 2.60 -18.87
CA MET A 48 -3.94 1.25 -19.37
C MET A 48 -5.22 0.51 -19.77
N LEU A 49 -6.31 0.68 -19.00
CA LEU A 49 -7.63 0.07 -19.27
C LEU A 49 -8.35 0.71 -20.46
N PHE A 50 -8.42 2.04 -20.47
CA PHE A 50 -9.31 2.80 -21.37
C PHE A 50 -8.55 3.69 -22.36
N LYS A 51 -7.21 3.71 -22.33
CA LYS A 51 -6.36 4.60 -23.14
C LYS A 51 -6.68 6.09 -22.95
N ILE A 52 -7.16 6.46 -21.76
CA ILE A 52 -7.47 7.83 -21.39
C ILE A 52 -6.16 8.57 -21.04
N PRO A 53 -5.96 9.83 -21.48
CA PRO A 53 -4.78 10.60 -21.13
C PRO A 53 -4.68 10.83 -19.60
N ILE A 54 -3.46 10.83 -19.06
CA ILE A 54 -3.18 10.88 -17.60
C ILE A 54 -3.85 12.10 -16.95
N TRP A 55 -3.83 13.27 -17.59
CA TRP A 55 -4.49 14.48 -17.07
C TRP A 55 -5.99 14.30 -16.84
N CYS A 56 -6.68 13.57 -17.73
CA CYS A 56 -8.08 13.21 -17.51
C CYS A 56 -8.23 12.15 -16.43
N GLY A 57 -7.29 11.21 -16.32
CA GLY A 57 -7.25 10.22 -15.24
C GLY A 57 -7.20 10.88 -13.85
N VAL A 58 -6.32 11.86 -13.66
CA VAL A 58 -6.19 12.61 -12.39
C VAL A 58 -7.50 13.34 -12.03
N LEU A 59 -8.17 13.95 -13.01
CA LEU A 59 -9.48 14.61 -12.77
C LEU A 59 -10.56 13.60 -12.36
N ILE A 60 -10.55 12.40 -12.96
CA ILE A 60 -11.49 11.32 -12.60
C ILE A 60 -11.20 10.82 -11.19
N THR A 61 -9.93 10.71 -10.78
CA THR A 61 -9.60 10.31 -9.40
C THR A 61 -10.12 11.32 -8.37
N GLY A 62 -9.99 12.62 -8.65
CA GLY A 62 -10.60 13.65 -7.81
C GLY A 62 -12.13 13.52 -7.70
N LEU A 63 -12.79 13.05 -8.77
CA LEU A 63 -14.23 12.77 -8.74
C LEU A 63 -14.55 11.48 -7.95
N SER A 64 -13.70 10.44 -8.03
CA SER A 64 -13.93 9.20 -7.30
C SER A 64 -13.77 9.37 -5.79
N THR A 65 -12.86 10.22 -5.32
CA THR A 65 -12.74 10.54 -3.89
C THR A 65 -14.00 11.26 -3.38
N LEU A 66 -14.54 12.22 -4.16
CA LEU A 66 -15.83 12.85 -3.85
C LEU A 66 -16.98 11.83 -3.83
N MET A 67 -16.99 10.89 -4.77
CA MET A 67 -17.98 9.81 -4.82
C MET A 67 -17.86 8.88 -3.60
N LEU A 68 -16.64 8.59 -3.14
CA LEU A 68 -16.40 7.78 -1.95
C LEU A 68 -16.88 8.50 -0.67
N LEU A 69 -16.63 9.81 -0.55
CA LEU A 69 -17.19 10.62 0.54
C LEU A 69 -18.74 10.61 0.53
N PHE A 70 -19.34 10.70 -0.66
CA PHE A 70 -20.80 10.61 -0.79
C PHE A 70 -21.32 9.23 -0.40
N LEU A 71 -20.62 8.16 -0.77
CA LEU A 71 -20.98 6.79 -0.41
C LEU A 71 -20.83 6.51 1.08
N GLN A 72 -19.88 7.17 1.76
CA GLN A 72 -19.71 7.07 3.21
C GLN A 72 -20.96 7.55 3.96
N GLN A 73 -21.72 8.51 3.41
CA GLN A 73 -22.99 8.96 3.99
C GLN A 73 -24.09 7.88 3.93
N TYR A 74 -23.99 6.91 3.01
CA TYR A 74 -24.97 5.83 2.83
C TYR A 74 -24.78 4.63 3.77
N GLY A 75 -23.68 4.58 4.53
CA GLY A 75 -23.50 3.63 5.63
C GLY A 75 -22.13 2.95 5.68
N VAL A 76 -21.46 3.07 6.83
CA VAL A 76 -20.09 2.58 7.08
C VAL A 76 -19.92 1.08 6.82
N ARG A 77 -20.91 0.24 7.16
CA ARG A 77 -20.81 -1.21 6.97
C ARG A 77 -20.73 -1.65 5.51
N LYS A 78 -21.40 -0.93 4.60
CA LYS A 78 -21.34 -1.24 3.16
C LYS A 78 -20.00 -0.84 2.56
N LEU A 79 -19.46 0.29 3.01
CA LEU A 79 -18.14 0.77 2.61
C LEU A 79 -17.04 -0.19 3.07
N GLU A 80 -17.13 -0.70 4.31
CA GLU A 80 -16.18 -1.69 4.84
C GLU A 80 -16.16 -2.97 3.98
N PHE A 81 -17.32 -3.48 3.58
CA PHE A 81 -17.39 -4.66 2.71
C PHE A 81 -16.82 -4.37 1.31
N LEU A 82 -17.06 -3.18 0.76
CA LEU A 82 -16.49 -2.75 -0.52
C LEU A 82 -14.96 -2.70 -0.46
N ILE A 83 -14.39 -2.08 0.58
CA ILE A 83 -12.93 -1.99 0.76
C ILE A 83 -12.33 -3.39 0.95
N ALA A 84 -12.95 -4.24 1.78
CA ALA A 84 -12.49 -5.61 1.97
C ALA A 84 -12.50 -6.42 0.67
N PHE A 85 -13.51 -6.22 -0.18
CA PHE A 85 -13.59 -6.84 -1.50
C PHE A 85 -12.48 -6.33 -2.45
N LEU A 86 -12.21 -5.02 -2.46
CA LEU A 86 -11.13 -4.42 -3.26
C LEU A 86 -9.76 -4.96 -2.84
N VAL A 87 -9.46 -4.99 -1.53
CA VAL A 87 -8.22 -5.57 -0.99
C VAL A 87 -8.09 -7.05 -1.34
N PHE A 88 -9.18 -7.81 -1.23
CA PHE A 88 -9.19 -9.23 -1.62
C PHE A 88 -8.91 -9.42 -3.12
N LEU A 89 -9.45 -8.55 -3.97
CA LEU A 89 -9.21 -8.55 -5.41
C LEU A 89 -7.73 -8.30 -5.69
N ILE A 90 -7.14 -7.25 -5.10
CA ILE A 90 -5.71 -6.92 -5.24
C ILE A 90 -4.84 -8.10 -4.81
N ALA A 91 -5.10 -8.67 -3.63
CA ALA A 91 -4.36 -9.82 -3.13
C ALA A 91 -4.44 -11.02 -4.08
N THR A 92 -5.63 -11.30 -4.61
CA THR A 92 -5.84 -12.41 -5.56
C THR A 92 -5.09 -12.17 -6.87
N CYS A 93 -5.14 -10.95 -7.41
CA CYS A 93 -4.40 -10.56 -8.61
C CYS A 93 -2.90 -10.82 -8.46
N PHE A 94 -2.29 -10.32 -7.38
CA PHE A 94 -0.86 -10.51 -7.14
C PHE A 94 -0.47 -11.97 -6.88
N LEU A 95 -1.32 -12.75 -6.21
CA LEU A 95 -1.07 -14.19 -6.02
C LEU A 95 -1.12 -14.96 -7.35
N VAL A 96 -2.04 -14.61 -8.25
CA VAL A 96 -2.10 -15.18 -9.60
C VAL A 96 -0.86 -14.81 -10.41
N GLU A 97 -0.43 -13.55 -10.37
CA GLU A 97 0.79 -13.09 -11.05
C GLU A 97 2.04 -13.76 -10.50
N LEU A 98 2.14 -13.96 -9.18
CA LEU A 98 3.22 -14.70 -8.55
C LEU A 98 3.27 -16.16 -9.04
N GLY A 99 2.10 -16.81 -9.11
CA GLY A 99 1.98 -18.18 -9.62
C GLY A 99 2.35 -18.30 -11.11
N TYR A 100 2.05 -17.27 -11.91
CA TYR A 100 2.39 -17.23 -13.33
C TYR A 100 3.88 -16.94 -13.56
N SER A 101 4.46 -16.03 -12.79
CA SER A 101 5.87 -15.61 -12.90
C SER A 101 6.85 -16.74 -12.54
N LYS A 102 6.42 -17.75 -11.76
CA LYS A 102 7.23 -18.88 -11.29
C LYS A 102 8.64 -18.46 -10.84
N PRO A 103 8.75 -17.52 -9.88
CA PRO A 103 10.06 -17.15 -9.35
C PRO A 103 10.73 -18.37 -8.72
N ASN A 104 12.07 -18.42 -8.78
CA ASN A 104 12.82 -19.47 -8.12
C ASN A 104 12.61 -19.37 -6.60
N SER A 105 11.80 -20.28 -6.05
CA SER A 105 11.41 -20.26 -4.63
C SER A 105 12.61 -20.37 -3.69
N SER A 106 13.71 -20.98 -4.14
CA SER A 106 14.95 -21.08 -3.35
C SER A 106 15.61 -19.71 -3.15
N GLU A 107 15.60 -18.85 -4.17
CA GLU A 107 16.18 -17.50 -4.09
C GLU A 107 15.30 -16.57 -3.25
N VAL A 108 13.98 -16.67 -3.38
CA VAL A 108 13.02 -15.87 -2.56
C VAL A 108 13.16 -16.20 -1.08
N VAL A 109 13.23 -17.50 -0.72
CA VAL A 109 13.42 -17.93 0.66
C VAL A 109 14.79 -17.50 1.19
N ARG A 110 15.84 -17.60 0.36
CA ARG A 110 17.17 -17.12 0.75
C ARG A 110 17.18 -15.61 1.01
N GLY A 111 16.56 -14.80 0.15
CA GLY A 111 16.44 -13.36 0.34
C GLY A 111 15.60 -12.95 1.55
N LEU A 112 14.66 -13.80 1.97
CA LEU A 112 13.84 -13.59 3.16
C LEU A 112 14.63 -13.76 4.47
N PHE A 113 15.55 -14.74 4.51
CA PHE A 113 16.28 -15.11 5.73
C PHE A 113 17.72 -14.55 5.78
N VAL A 114 18.30 -14.18 4.65
CA VAL A 114 19.67 -13.67 4.56
C VAL A 114 19.65 -12.22 4.06
N PRO A 115 19.69 -11.23 4.96
CA PRO A 115 19.74 -9.82 4.57
C PRO A 115 21.13 -9.49 4.01
N GLU A 116 21.23 -9.39 2.69
CA GLU A 116 22.44 -8.92 2.00
C GLU A 116 22.13 -7.63 1.24
N ILE A 117 22.85 -6.55 1.53
CA ILE A 117 22.79 -5.32 0.74
C ILE A 117 23.95 -5.37 -0.24
N LYS A 118 23.66 -5.74 -1.49
CA LYS A 118 24.63 -5.81 -2.58
C LYS A 118 24.26 -4.83 -3.68
N GLY A 119 25.23 -4.03 -4.13
CA GLY A 119 25.08 -3.10 -5.24
C GLY A 119 24.92 -1.64 -4.83
N ASP A 120 25.23 -0.74 -5.77
CA ASP A 120 25.03 0.69 -5.63
C ASP A 120 23.52 0.99 -5.81
N GLY A 121 22.90 1.70 -4.87
CA GLY A 121 21.45 2.00 -4.86
C GLY A 121 20.55 1.05 -4.07
N ALA A 122 21.02 -0.13 -3.64
CA ALA A 122 20.23 -1.08 -2.84
C ALA A 122 19.77 -0.49 -1.49
N THR A 123 20.62 0.31 -0.85
CA THR A 123 20.28 1.03 0.40
C THR A 123 19.17 2.05 0.19
N GLY A 124 19.19 2.76 -0.94
CA GLY A 124 18.16 3.74 -1.28
C GLY A 124 16.79 3.08 -1.47
N LEU A 125 16.75 1.97 -2.22
CA LEU A 125 15.53 1.18 -2.39
C LEU A 125 15.02 0.63 -1.06
N ALA A 126 15.90 0.14 -0.18
CA ALA A 126 15.51 -0.37 1.14
C ALA A 126 14.90 0.73 2.02
N ILE A 127 15.49 1.94 2.04
CA ILE A 127 14.95 3.10 2.77
C ILE A 127 13.60 3.52 2.19
N SER A 128 13.47 3.60 0.87
CA SER A 128 12.21 3.93 0.19
C SER A 128 11.11 2.92 0.51
N LEU A 129 11.43 1.63 0.51
CA LEU A 129 10.49 0.56 0.82
C LEU A 129 10.06 0.60 2.29
N LEU A 130 10.99 0.89 3.21
CA LEU A 130 10.67 1.09 4.62
C LEU A 130 9.74 2.29 4.82
N GLY A 131 10.00 3.41 4.14
CA GLY A 131 9.17 4.61 4.19
C GLY A 131 7.77 4.40 3.62
N ALA A 132 7.63 3.64 2.53
CA ALA A 132 6.34 3.26 1.96
C ALA A 132 5.51 2.37 2.89
N MET A 133 6.16 1.49 3.66
CA MET A 133 5.48 0.55 4.55
C MET A 133 5.09 1.17 5.90
N VAL A 134 5.90 2.10 6.42
CA VAL A 134 5.65 2.75 7.71
C VAL A 134 4.98 4.09 7.48
N MET A 135 3.65 4.07 7.34
CA MET A 135 2.84 5.28 7.17
C MET A 135 2.56 5.92 8.53
N PRO A 136 3.13 7.11 8.85
CA PRO A 136 3.00 7.71 10.17
C PRO A 136 1.56 8.12 10.50
N HIS A 137 0.78 8.53 9.50
CA HIS A 137 -0.63 8.88 9.70
C HIS A 137 -1.49 7.68 10.13
N ASN A 138 -1.11 6.45 9.74
CA ASN A 138 -1.81 5.24 10.17
C ASN A 138 -1.69 4.99 11.67
N LEU A 139 -0.62 5.47 12.33
CA LEU A 139 -0.52 5.38 13.79
C LEU A 139 -1.58 6.26 14.48
N PHE A 140 -1.80 7.46 13.97
CA PHE A 140 -2.84 8.37 14.47
C PHE A 140 -4.23 7.80 14.18
N LEU A 141 -4.48 7.35 12.95
CA LEU A 141 -5.76 6.80 12.53
C LEU A 141 -6.11 5.51 13.30
N HIS A 142 -5.17 4.57 13.40
CA HIS A 142 -5.37 3.32 14.13
C HIS A 142 -5.62 3.59 15.63
N SER A 143 -4.94 4.58 16.22
CA SER A 143 -5.23 5.00 17.59
C SER A 143 -6.67 5.47 17.77
N ALA A 144 -7.23 6.23 16.82
CA ALA A 144 -8.59 6.73 16.87
C ALA A 144 -9.64 5.64 16.54
N LEU A 145 -9.40 4.79 15.54
CA LEU A 145 -10.30 3.69 15.15
C LEU A 145 -10.50 2.68 16.28
N VAL A 146 -9.43 2.36 17.01
CA VAL A 146 -9.48 1.44 18.15
C VAL A 146 -10.32 1.99 19.30
N LEU A 147 -10.48 3.32 19.41
CA LEU A 147 -11.39 3.96 20.37
C LEU A 147 -12.87 3.94 19.93
N SER A 148 -13.16 3.78 18.63
CA SER A 148 -14.53 3.82 18.10
C SER A 148 -15.37 2.59 18.46
N ARG A 149 -14.75 1.44 18.75
CA ARG A 149 -15.46 0.23 19.21
C ARG A 149 -15.72 0.29 20.72
N LYS A 150 -16.94 -0.07 21.13
CA LYS A 150 -17.33 -0.14 22.55
C LYS A 150 -16.58 -1.28 23.25
N VAL A 151 -15.49 -0.96 23.94
CA VAL A 151 -14.74 -1.91 24.78
C VAL A 151 -15.19 -1.75 26.25
N PRO A 152 -15.58 -2.84 26.94
CA PRO A 152 -15.88 -2.76 28.37
C PRO A 152 -14.63 -2.35 29.15
N ARG A 153 -14.76 -1.35 30.04
CA ARG A 153 -13.64 -0.79 30.85
C ARG A 153 -13.19 -1.70 32.01
N SER A 154 -13.33 -3.01 31.89
CA SER A 154 -12.78 -3.98 32.85
C SER A 154 -11.36 -4.38 32.43
N VAL A 155 -10.51 -4.73 33.40
CA VAL A 155 -9.12 -5.17 33.12
C VAL A 155 -9.11 -6.41 32.20
N HIS A 156 -10.07 -7.32 32.40
CA HIS A 156 -10.25 -8.48 31.54
C HIS A 156 -10.68 -8.08 30.12
N GLY A 157 -11.66 -7.18 29.99
CA GLY A 157 -12.17 -6.69 28.71
C GLY A 157 -11.13 -5.91 27.89
N ILE A 158 -10.29 -5.11 28.55
CA ILE A 158 -9.18 -4.40 27.90
C ILE A 158 -8.13 -5.39 27.38
N LYS A 159 -7.76 -6.41 28.18
CA LYS A 159 -6.78 -7.42 27.78
C LYS A 159 -7.27 -8.25 26.59
N GLU A 160 -8.54 -8.63 26.62
CA GLU A 160 -9.18 -9.38 25.54
C GLU A 160 -9.29 -8.54 24.25
N ALA A 161 -9.72 -7.28 24.36
CA ALA A 161 -9.75 -6.36 23.23
C ALA A 161 -8.35 -6.14 22.62
N CYS A 162 -7.31 -5.92 23.44
CA CYS A 162 -5.93 -5.81 22.96
C CYS A 162 -5.48 -7.08 22.20
N ARG A 163 -5.86 -8.27 22.67
CA ARG A 163 -5.52 -9.53 21.99
C ARG A 163 -6.20 -9.64 20.64
N PHE A 164 -7.49 -9.32 20.55
CA PHE A 164 -8.21 -9.33 19.28
C PHE A 164 -7.65 -8.30 18.29
N TYR A 165 -7.39 -7.07 18.74
CA TYR A 165 -6.76 -6.05 17.90
C TYR A 165 -5.36 -6.47 17.42
N MET A 166 -4.55 -7.09 18.29
CA MET A 166 -3.24 -7.58 17.89
C MET A 166 -3.35 -8.65 16.80
N ILE A 167 -4.32 -9.57 16.90
CA ILE A 167 -4.55 -10.59 15.88
C ILE A 167 -5.07 -9.98 14.58
N GLU A 168 -6.02 -9.05 14.65
CA GLU A 168 -6.59 -8.33 13.49
C GLU A 168 -5.49 -7.56 12.74
N SER A 169 -4.68 -6.77 13.45
CA SER A 169 -3.55 -6.05 12.87
C SER A 169 -2.46 -6.99 12.35
N ALA A 170 -2.13 -8.06 13.08
CA ALA A 170 -1.10 -9.02 12.66
C ALA A 170 -1.52 -9.75 11.37
N PHE A 171 -2.79 -10.13 11.24
CA PHE A 171 -3.32 -10.74 10.03
C PHE A 171 -3.22 -9.77 8.84
N ALA A 172 -3.68 -8.52 9.01
CA ALA A 172 -3.60 -7.50 7.96
C ALA A 172 -2.15 -7.22 7.52
N LEU A 173 -1.23 -7.06 8.48
CA LEU A 173 0.20 -6.87 8.21
C LEU A 173 0.83 -8.09 7.53
N THR A 174 0.41 -9.31 7.88
CA THR A 174 0.90 -10.53 7.21
C THR A 174 0.45 -10.58 5.76
N VAL A 175 -0.81 -10.24 5.46
CA VAL A 175 -1.30 -10.17 4.07
C VAL A 175 -0.55 -9.09 3.29
N ALA A 176 -0.37 -7.89 3.87
CA ALA A 176 0.41 -6.83 3.24
C ALA A 176 1.86 -7.26 2.97
N PHE A 177 2.49 -7.96 3.91
CA PHE A 177 3.83 -8.51 3.75
C PHE A 177 3.92 -9.53 2.59
N LEU A 178 2.94 -10.44 2.46
CA LEU A 178 2.89 -11.40 1.36
C LEU A 178 2.71 -10.71 0.00
N ILE A 179 1.88 -9.66 -0.07
CA ILE A 179 1.72 -8.84 -1.28
C ILE A 179 3.06 -8.18 -1.64
N ASN A 180 3.76 -7.59 -0.67
CA ASN A 180 5.06 -6.96 -0.91
C ASN A 180 6.12 -7.96 -1.39
N ILE A 181 6.19 -9.15 -0.79
CA ILE A 181 7.07 -10.22 -1.29
C ILE A 181 6.70 -10.58 -2.73
N SER A 182 5.41 -10.68 -3.03
CA SER A 182 4.92 -11.03 -4.37
C SER A 182 5.35 -9.97 -5.39
N ILE A 183 5.14 -8.69 -5.10
CA ILE A 183 5.53 -7.57 -5.97
C ILE A 183 7.04 -7.54 -6.21
N ILE A 184 7.85 -7.63 -5.14
CA ILE A 184 9.31 -7.61 -5.25
C ILE A 184 9.81 -8.83 -6.03
N SER A 185 9.24 -10.02 -5.76
CA SER A 185 9.62 -11.25 -6.43
C SER A 185 9.26 -11.24 -7.92
N VAL A 186 8.08 -10.74 -8.28
CA VAL A 186 7.66 -10.59 -9.69
C VAL A 186 8.54 -9.56 -10.39
N SER A 187 8.80 -8.41 -9.75
CA SER A 187 9.71 -7.39 -10.29
C SER A 187 11.11 -7.94 -10.53
N GLY A 188 11.65 -8.71 -9.58
CA GLY A 188 12.96 -9.37 -9.70
C GLY A 188 13.00 -10.41 -10.81
N ALA A 189 11.95 -11.24 -10.95
CA ALA A 189 11.84 -12.23 -12.01
C ALA A 189 11.73 -11.59 -13.40
N VAL A 190 10.95 -10.50 -13.52
CA VAL A 190 10.80 -9.73 -14.76
C VAL A 190 12.13 -9.08 -15.17
N CYS A 191 12.85 -8.45 -14.23
CA CYS A 191 14.13 -7.79 -14.51
C CYS A 191 15.32 -8.77 -14.71
N SER A 192 15.20 -10.02 -14.27
CA SER A 192 16.22 -11.05 -14.47
C SER A 192 16.00 -11.90 -15.73
N ALA A 193 14.94 -11.66 -16.50
CA ALA A 193 14.62 -12.45 -17.67
C ALA A 193 15.61 -12.20 -18.83
N ASP A 194 16.18 -13.26 -19.40
CA ASP A 194 17.22 -13.19 -20.45
C ASP A 194 16.75 -12.60 -21.79
N ASN A 195 15.44 -12.38 -21.99
CA ASN A 195 14.83 -11.87 -23.22
C ASN A 195 14.60 -10.34 -23.23
N LEU A 196 15.24 -9.58 -22.33
CA LEU A 196 15.08 -8.13 -22.26
C LEU A 196 15.88 -7.42 -23.36
N ASN A 197 15.21 -6.53 -24.12
CA ASN A 197 15.90 -5.59 -24.98
C ASN A 197 16.87 -4.72 -24.14
N PRO A 198 17.98 -4.21 -24.72
CA PRO A 198 18.96 -3.41 -23.99
C PRO A 198 18.35 -2.14 -23.35
N GLU A 199 17.25 -1.62 -23.91
CA GLU A 199 16.48 -0.49 -23.38
C GLU A 199 15.65 -0.86 -22.13
N ASP A 200 15.07 -2.07 -22.10
CA ASP A 200 14.31 -2.60 -20.95
C ASP A 200 15.23 -2.93 -19.76
N ARG A 201 16.48 -3.32 -20.05
CA ARG A 201 17.51 -3.57 -19.02
C ARG A 201 17.96 -2.28 -18.32
N MET A 202 17.97 -1.13 -19.02
CA MET A 202 18.20 0.19 -18.40
C MET A 202 17.00 0.66 -17.57
N ASN A 203 15.77 0.33 -18.00
CA ASN A 203 14.55 0.66 -17.24
C ASN A 203 14.46 -0.05 -15.88
N CYS A 204 15.15 -1.18 -15.69
CA CYS A 204 15.25 -1.86 -14.40
C CYS A 204 16.18 -1.18 -13.38
N ASN A 205 17.06 -0.25 -13.79
CA ASN A 205 17.88 0.52 -12.84
C ASN A 205 17.13 1.74 -12.25
N ASP A 206 16.03 2.15 -12.90
CA ASP A 206 15.24 3.32 -12.53
C ASP A 206 13.75 2.98 -12.71
N LEU A 207 13.26 2.09 -11.82
CA LEU A 207 11.88 1.60 -11.81
C LEU A 207 10.91 2.72 -11.42
N ASP A 208 10.49 3.47 -12.42
CA ASP A 208 9.33 4.36 -12.31
C ASP A 208 8.03 3.59 -12.64
N LEU A 209 6.89 4.02 -12.08
CA LEU A 209 5.57 3.40 -12.27
C LEU A 209 5.21 3.24 -13.77
N ASN A 210 5.59 4.23 -14.59
CA ASN A 210 5.48 4.18 -16.05
C ASN A 210 6.19 2.96 -16.65
N LYS A 211 7.45 2.77 -16.29
CA LYS A 211 8.35 1.75 -16.84
C LYS A 211 7.96 0.35 -16.33
N ALA A 212 7.58 0.25 -15.05
CA ALA A 212 7.09 -1.00 -14.45
C ALA A 212 5.84 -1.54 -15.17
N SER A 213 4.88 -0.65 -15.51
CA SER A 213 3.67 -1.06 -16.25
C SER A 213 3.98 -1.57 -17.67
N PHE A 214 4.96 -0.97 -18.34
CA PHE A 214 5.38 -1.36 -19.69
C PHE A 214 6.11 -2.71 -19.69
N LEU A 215 6.98 -2.92 -18.69
CA LEU A 215 7.68 -4.19 -18.47
C LEU A 215 6.70 -5.33 -18.16
N LEU A 216 5.71 -5.10 -17.29
CA LEU A 216 4.66 -6.08 -17.00
C LEU A 216 3.84 -6.44 -18.25
N LYS A 217 3.46 -5.43 -19.05
CA LYS A 217 2.74 -5.65 -20.31
C LYS A 217 3.55 -6.46 -21.32
N ASN A 218 4.85 -6.21 -21.42
CA ASN A 218 5.73 -6.87 -22.38
C ASN A 218 6.07 -8.32 -21.96
N VAL A 219 6.22 -8.58 -20.66
CA VAL A 219 6.67 -9.88 -20.13
C VAL A 219 5.53 -10.82 -19.73
N LEU A 220 4.42 -10.32 -19.15
CA LEU A 220 3.28 -11.17 -18.75
C LEU A 220 2.12 -11.18 -19.77
N GLY A 221 2.16 -10.32 -20.81
CA GLY A 221 1.18 -10.29 -21.90
C GLY A 221 -0.11 -9.49 -21.61
N ASN A 222 -0.99 -9.40 -22.62
CA ASN A 222 -2.17 -8.51 -22.60
C ASN A 222 -3.19 -8.79 -21.48
N TRP A 223 -3.24 -10.01 -20.94
CA TRP A 223 -4.19 -10.38 -19.88
C TRP A 223 -3.71 -9.95 -18.49
N SER A 224 -2.42 -10.11 -18.17
CA SER A 224 -1.86 -9.61 -16.90
C SER A 224 -1.89 -8.10 -16.82
N SER A 225 -1.63 -7.39 -17.93
CA SER A 225 -1.80 -5.93 -17.97
C SER A 225 -3.20 -5.53 -17.50
N LYS A 226 -4.27 -6.15 -17.98
CA LYS A 226 -5.64 -5.84 -17.51
C LYS A 226 -5.84 -6.15 -16.03
N VAL A 227 -5.31 -7.27 -15.54
CA VAL A 227 -5.39 -7.69 -14.13
C VAL A 227 -4.66 -6.69 -13.22
N PHE A 228 -3.46 -6.28 -13.60
CA PHE A 228 -2.66 -5.28 -12.90
C PHE A 228 -3.32 -3.90 -12.92
N ALA A 229 -3.94 -3.51 -14.04
CA ALA A 229 -4.70 -2.27 -14.13
C ALA A 229 -5.91 -2.26 -13.20
N ILE A 230 -6.62 -3.39 -13.10
CA ILE A 230 -7.74 -3.53 -12.17
C ILE A 230 -7.24 -3.46 -10.72
N ALA A 231 -6.09 -4.07 -10.41
CA ALA A 231 -5.48 -4.00 -9.08
C ALA A 231 -4.99 -2.59 -8.71
N LEU A 232 -4.48 -1.81 -9.67
CA LEU A 232 -4.11 -0.39 -9.45
C LEU A 232 -5.32 0.55 -9.33
N TRP A 233 -6.45 0.17 -9.91
CA TRP A 233 -7.69 0.94 -9.83
C TRP A 233 -8.48 0.66 -8.55
N ALA A 234 -8.37 -0.58 -8.05
CA ALA A 234 -9.04 -1.05 -6.84
C ALA A 234 -8.41 -0.50 -5.56
#